data_AF-A0A5N6NH31-F1
#
_entry.id   AF-A0A5N6NH31-F1
#
_cell.length_a   1.000
_cell.length_b   1.000
_cell.length_c   1.000
_cell.angle_alpha   90.00
_cell.angle_beta   90.00
_cell.angle_gamma   90.00
#
_symmetry.space_group_name_H-M   'P 1'
#
loop_
_entity.id
_entity.type
_entity.pdbx_description
1 polymer ?
#
loop_
_entity_poly.entity_id
_entity_poly.type
_entity_poly.pdbx_seq_one_letter_code
_entity_poly.pdbx_strand_id
1 'polypeptide(L)'
;MSSHKKCYGNINEELNKAKSTSGGDDTPVDEVEVLQRSLGERRGHVRGVGRKVKSVTPDLPPQMYYPAANELQQQLAEANARWEEQQRINAMMQQQINKLMSMQGGQGSSSFYYPGFETNQEKDQEEEEEEDDDDDEDE
;
A
#
# COMPACT_ATOMS: atom_id res chain seq x y z
N MET A 1 43.56 25.77 -3.60
CA MET A 1 43.52 24.92 -4.81
C MET A 1 42.21 24.15 -4.81
N SER A 2 41.44 24.14 -5.90
CA SER A 2 40.14 23.47 -5.98
C SER A 2 40.29 21.94 -5.92
N SER A 3 39.53 21.26 -5.06
CA SER A 3 39.57 19.79 -4.88
C SER A 3 39.39 19.02 -6.18
N HIS A 4 38.62 19.58 -7.14
CA HIS A 4 38.44 18.99 -8.46
C HIS A 4 39.74 18.87 -9.25
N LYS A 5 40.64 19.87 -9.20
CA LYS A 5 41.92 19.83 -9.92
C LYS A 5 42.86 18.75 -9.36
N LYS A 6 42.75 18.42 -8.08
CA LYS A 6 43.56 17.39 -7.42
C LYS A 6 43.12 15.98 -7.82
N CYS A 7 41.81 15.72 -7.94
CA CYS A 7 41.30 14.41 -8.31
C CYS A 7 41.74 13.99 -9.72
N TYR A 8 41.63 14.88 -10.71
CA TYR A 8 42.06 14.58 -12.08
C TYR A 8 43.58 14.36 -12.20
N GLY A 9 44.39 15.07 -11.42
CA GLY A 9 45.84 14.83 -11.35
C GLY A 9 46.16 13.41 -10.88
N ASN A 10 45.55 12.98 -9.77
CA ASN A 10 45.75 11.65 -9.21
C ASN A 10 45.31 10.51 -10.14
N ILE A 11 44.23 10.71 -10.90
CA ILE A 11 43.76 9.72 -11.89
C ILE A 11 44.79 9.57 -13.02
N ASN A 12 45.26 10.69 -13.56
CA ASN A 12 46.24 10.67 -14.66
C ASN A 12 47.59 10.06 -14.23
N GLU A 13 48.04 10.34 -13.00
CA GLU A 13 49.28 9.77 -12.47
C GLU A 13 49.20 8.24 -12.35
N GLU A 14 48.13 7.70 -11.76
CA GLU A 14 47.95 6.25 -11.63
C GLU A 14 47.70 5.57 -12.99
N LEU A 15 46.99 6.21 -13.92
CA LEU A 15 46.80 5.70 -15.27
C LEU A 15 48.14 5.58 -16.01
N ASN A 16 48.97 6.63 -15.94
CA ASN A 16 50.29 6.63 -16.57
C ASN A 16 51.22 5.58 -15.95
N LYS A 17 51.16 5.40 -14.63
CA LYS A 17 51.90 4.36 -13.92
C LYS A 17 51.48 2.96 -14.38
N ALA A 18 50.18 2.71 -14.48
CA ALA A 18 49.65 1.43 -14.90
C ALA A 18 50.00 1.09 -16.37
N LYS A 19 49.90 2.07 -17.28
CA LYS A 19 50.37 1.95 -18.67
C LYS A 19 51.88 1.67 -18.76
N SER A 20 52.67 2.32 -17.90
CA SER A 20 54.12 2.15 -17.85
C SER A 20 54.54 0.78 -17.37
N THR A 21 53.80 0.17 -16.43
CA THR A 21 54.05 -1.20 -15.95
C THR A 21 53.55 -2.28 -16.90
N SER A 22 52.58 -1.96 -17.75
CA SER A 22 51.84 -2.91 -18.59
C SER A 22 52.51 -3.16 -19.96
N GLY A 23 53.49 -2.36 -20.36
CA GLY A 23 54.25 -2.54 -21.60
C GLY A 23 54.01 -1.48 -22.68
N GLY A 24 53.33 -0.37 -22.34
CA GLY A 24 53.08 0.75 -23.25
C GLY A 24 51.60 1.06 -23.44
N ASP A 25 51.31 2.06 -24.30
CA ASP A 25 49.97 2.62 -24.51
C ASP A 25 48.99 1.62 -25.16
N ASP A 26 49.50 0.61 -25.86
CA ASP A 26 48.68 -0.41 -26.55
C ASP A 26 48.24 -1.57 -25.65
N THR A 27 48.63 -1.56 -24.38
CA THR A 27 48.28 -2.62 -23.45
C THR A 27 47.02 -2.23 -22.66
N PRO A 28 45.96 -3.06 -22.71
CA PRO A 28 44.71 -2.72 -22.05
C PRO A 28 44.95 -2.69 -20.54
N VAL A 29 44.60 -1.54 -19.95
CA VAL A 29 44.72 -1.30 -18.52
C VAL A 29 43.34 -1.41 -17.88
N ASP A 30 43.25 -1.99 -16.69
CA ASP A 30 41.99 -2.01 -15.95
C ASP A 30 41.68 -0.60 -15.43
N GLU A 31 40.88 0.14 -16.20
CA GLU A 31 40.45 1.50 -15.86
C GLU A 31 39.66 1.56 -14.55
N VAL A 32 38.92 0.49 -14.21
CA VAL A 32 38.14 0.42 -12.97
C VAL A 32 39.07 0.34 -11.77
N GLU A 33 40.10 -0.51 -11.87
CA GLU A 33 41.11 -0.62 -10.83
C GLU A 33 41.90 0.69 -10.65
N VAL A 34 42.27 1.35 -11.75
CA VAL A 34 42.93 2.67 -11.72
C VAL A 34 42.05 3.70 -11.00
N LEU A 35 40.77 3.81 -11.37
CA LEU A 35 39.85 4.75 -10.72
C LEU A 35 39.66 4.43 -9.23
N GLN A 36 39.59 3.16 -8.85
CA GLN A 36 39.48 2.75 -7.45
C GLN A 36 40.72 3.11 -6.63
N ARG A 37 41.93 2.93 -7.19
CA ARG A 37 43.19 3.32 -6.54
C ARG A 37 43.31 4.84 -6.42
N SER A 38 42.91 5.59 -7.46
CA SER A 38 43.01 7.06 -7.47
C SER A 38 41.98 7.78 -6.60
N LEU A 39 40.74 7.27 -6.56
CA LEU A 39 39.63 7.87 -5.83
C LEU A 39 39.43 7.28 -4.43
N GLY A 40 40.07 6.15 -4.14
CA GLY A 40 39.92 5.39 -2.90
C GLY A 40 38.65 4.55 -2.86
N GLU A 41 38.54 3.67 -1.87
CA GLU A 41 37.34 2.87 -1.65
C GLU A 41 36.12 3.77 -1.43
N ARG A 42 35.05 3.51 -2.19
CA ARG A 42 33.73 4.11 -1.92
C ARG A 42 33.24 3.62 -0.57
N ARG A 43 33.55 4.36 0.49
CA ARG A 43 32.81 4.32 1.75
C ARG A 43 31.45 4.94 1.50
N GLY A 44 30.54 4.13 0.96
CA GLY A 44 29.14 4.48 0.87
C GLY A 44 28.68 4.91 2.25
N HIS A 45 28.24 6.16 2.38
CA HIS A 45 27.43 6.51 3.54
C HIS A 45 26.17 5.66 3.41
N VAL A 46 26.04 4.62 4.22
CA VAL A 46 24.73 4.04 4.49
C VAL A 46 24.00 5.08 5.33
N ARG A 47 23.47 6.10 4.64
CA ARG A 47 22.79 7.22 5.25
C ARG A 47 21.45 6.70 5.79
N GLY A 48 21.43 6.40 7.08
CA GLY A 48 20.20 6.44 7.87
C GLY A 48 19.38 5.16 7.96
N VAL A 49 20.01 3.98 8.12
CA VAL A 49 19.31 2.89 8.80
C VAL A 49 19.24 3.22 10.30
N GLY A 50 18.03 3.23 10.87
CA GLY A 50 17.82 3.36 12.32
C GLY A 50 17.26 4.71 12.82
N ARG A 51 17.06 5.72 11.96
CA ARG A 51 16.32 6.92 12.39
C ARG A 51 14.82 6.71 12.22
N LYS A 52 14.12 6.49 13.34
CA LYS A 52 12.66 6.59 13.37
C LYS A 52 12.30 8.06 13.12
N VAL A 53 11.74 8.34 11.96
CA VAL A 53 11.11 9.64 11.68
C VAL A 53 9.95 9.75 12.67
N LYS A 54 10.11 10.59 13.70
CA LYS A 54 8.97 11.05 14.47
C LYS A 54 8.19 11.96 13.51
N SER A 55 6.94 11.64 13.23
CA SER A 55 6.08 12.51 12.43
C SER A 55 6.06 13.88 13.11
N VAL A 56 6.72 14.86 12.50
CA VAL A 56 6.57 16.25 12.89
C VAL A 56 5.26 16.68 12.24
N THR A 57 4.16 16.57 12.97
CA THR A 57 2.96 17.32 12.59
C THR A 57 3.40 18.78 12.64
N PRO A 58 3.44 19.50 11.51
CA PRO A 58 3.79 20.90 11.56
C PRO A 58 2.71 21.61 12.37
N ASP A 59 3.12 22.32 13.41
CA ASP A 59 2.25 23.16 14.24
C ASP A 59 1.80 24.36 13.39
N LEU A 60 0.87 24.07 12.49
CA LEU A 60 0.29 25.01 11.55
C LEU A 60 -0.90 25.66 12.24
N PRO A 61 -1.01 26.99 12.17
CA PRO A 61 -2.09 27.68 12.82
C PRO A 61 -3.43 27.27 12.16
N PRO A 62 -4.55 27.21 12.91
CA PRO A 62 -5.79 26.54 12.49
C PRO A 62 -6.28 26.96 11.10
N GLN A 63 -6.09 28.22 10.71
CA GLN A 63 -6.48 28.76 9.41
C GLN A 63 -5.84 28.05 8.20
N MET A 64 -4.70 27.37 8.37
CA MET A 64 -4.04 26.61 7.30
C MET A 64 -4.64 25.22 7.09
N TYR A 65 -5.36 24.68 8.08
CA TYR A 65 -6.10 23.42 7.95
C TYR A 65 -7.47 23.59 7.28
N TYR A 66 -8.07 24.77 7.37
CA TYR A 66 -9.44 25.03 6.92
C TYR A 66 -9.73 24.77 5.44
N PRO A 67 -8.88 25.19 4.48
CA PRO A 67 -9.15 24.95 3.06
C PRO A 67 -9.10 23.44 2.72
N ALA A 68 -8.09 22.74 3.23
CA ALA A 68 -7.88 21.31 2.97
C ALA A 68 -8.89 20.40 3.71
N ALA A 69 -9.33 20.81 4.91
CA ALA A 69 -10.30 20.04 5.68
C ALA A 69 -11.69 20.02 5.01
N ASN A 70 -12.11 21.13 4.41
CA ASN A 70 -13.42 21.22 3.75
C ASN A 70 -13.44 20.40 2.44
N GLU A 71 -12.38 20.48 1.64
CA GLU A 71 -12.23 19.66 0.43
C GLU A 71 -12.15 18.17 0.74
N LEU A 72 -11.41 17.77 1.79
CA LEU A 72 -11.34 16.38 2.23
C LEU A 72 -12.69 15.87 2.74
N GLN A 73 -13.43 16.69 3.48
CA GLN A 73 -14.76 16.33 3.96
C GLN A 73 -15.76 16.16 2.81
N GLN A 74 -15.66 17.00 1.78
CA GLN A 74 -16.47 16.86 0.57
C GLN A 74 -16.12 15.59 -0.22
N GLN A 75 -14.83 15.26 -0.36
CA GLN A 75 -14.41 14.01 -1.01
C GLN A 75 -14.89 12.77 -0.26
N LEU A 76 -14.85 12.80 1.09
CA LEU A 76 -15.40 11.72 1.92
C LEU A 76 -16.92 11.58 1.75
N ALA A 77 -17.65 12.70 1.73
CA ALA A 77 -19.09 12.68 1.50
C ALA A 77 -19.44 12.14 0.11
N GLU A 78 -18.73 12.55 -0.94
CA GLU A 78 -18.92 12.03 -2.30
C GLU A 78 -18.57 10.55 -2.41
N ALA A 79 -17.49 10.11 -1.78
CA ALA A 79 -17.08 8.70 -1.78
C ALA A 79 -18.13 7.82 -1.09
N ASN A 80 -18.66 8.28 0.04
CA ASN A 80 -19.72 7.58 0.76
C ASN A 80 -21.02 7.52 -0.05
N ALA A 81 -21.42 8.63 -0.69
CA ALA A 81 -22.61 8.65 -1.55
C ALA A 81 -22.48 7.68 -2.73
N ARG A 82 -21.31 7.62 -3.38
CA ARG A 82 -21.03 6.66 -4.46
C ARG A 82 -21.05 5.21 -3.97
N TRP A 83 -20.55 4.96 -2.77
CA TRP A 83 -20.57 3.63 -2.17
C TRP A 83 -22.01 3.16 -1.88
N GLU A 84 -22.84 4.02 -1.30
CA GLU A 84 -24.25 3.71 -1.04
C GLU A 84 -25.04 3.45 -2.33
N GLU A 85 -24.78 4.24 -3.38
CA GLU A 85 -25.39 4.02 -4.70
C GLU A 85 -24.98 2.65 -5.28
N GLN A 86 -23.71 2.28 -5.17
CA GLN A 86 -23.24 0.96 -5.60
C GLN A 86 -23.93 -0.18 -4.84
N GLN A 87 -24.14 -0.03 -3.53
CA GLN A 87 -24.88 -1.00 -2.73
C GLN A 87 -26.34 -1.13 -3.20
N ARG A 88 -27.00 -0.02 -3.51
CA ARG A 88 -28.36 -0.02 -4.07
C ARG A 88 -28.43 -0.74 -5.42
N ILE A 89 -27.46 -0.49 -6.31
CA ILE A 89 -27.38 -1.17 -7.62
C ILE A 89 -27.18 -2.68 -7.43
N ASN A 90 -26.28 -3.08 -6.53
CA ASN A 90 -26.03 -4.49 -6.21
C ASN A 90 -27.28 -5.18 -5.66
N ALA A 91 -28.00 -4.53 -4.74
CA ALA A 91 -29.25 -5.05 -4.19
C ALA A 91 -30.33 -5.21 -5.27
N MET A 92 -30.47 -4.22 -6.16
CA MET A 92 -31.41 -4.28 -7.27
C MET A 92 -31.09 -5.43 -8.23
N MET A 93 -29.81 -5.62 -8.57
CA MET A 93 -29.36 -6.73 -9.41
C MET A 93 -29.71 -8.08 -8.78
N GLN A 94 -29.43 -8.26 -7.49
CA GLN A 94 -29.76 -9.50 -6.78
C GLN A 94 -31.27 -9.77 -6.77
N GLN A 95 -32.10 -8.75 -6.58
CA GLN A 95 -33.55 -8.90 -6.67
C GLN A 95 -34.00 -9.35 -8.07
N GLN A 96 -33.41 -8.81 -9.13
CA GLN A 96 -33.71 -9.25 -10.50
C GLN A 96 -33.29 -10.69 -10.74
N ILE A 97 -32.11 -11.10 -10.24
CA ILE A 97 -31.64 -12.49 -10.32
C ILE A 97 -32.62 -13.41 -9.58
N ASN A 98 -32.99 -13.09 -8.34
CA ASN A 98 -33.92 -13.90 -7.55
C ASN A 98 -35.30 -13.99 -8.22
N LYS A 99 -35.78 -12.92 -8.87
CA LYS A 99 -37.03 -12.92 -9.62
C LYS A 99 -36.94 -13.80 -10.87
N LEU A 100 -35.81 -13.79 -11.59
CA LEU A 100 -35.60 -14.67 -12.73
C LEU A 100 -35.54 -16.14 -12.29
N MET A 101 -34.82 -16.42 -11.21
CA MET A 101 -34.69 -17.75 -10.62
C MET A 101 -36.03 -18.29 -10.11
N SER A 102 -36.88 -17.44 -9.52
CA SER A 102 -38.21 -17.85 -9.07
C SER A 102 -39.18 -18.11 -10.22
N MET A 103 -39.05 -17.37 -11.33
CA MET A 103 -39.79 -17.66 -12.57
C MET A 103 -39.29 -18.93 -13.27
N GLN A 104 -38.02 -19.31 -13.04
CA GLN A 104 -37.41 -20.55 -13.53
C GLN A 104 -37.52 -21.71 -12.53
N GLY A 105 -38.36 -21.57 -11.50
CA GLY A 105 -38.73 -22.59 -10.51
C GLY A 105 -39.61 -23.72 -11.07
N GLY A 106 -39.31 -24.16 -12.28
CA GLY A 106 -39.81 -25.39 -12.88
C GLY A 106 -38.74 -25.93 -13.82
N GLN A 107 -37.79 -26.69 -13.25
CA GLN A 107 -36.70 -27.42 -13.92
C GLN A 107 -35.41 -26.64 -14.17
N GLY A 108 -34.36 -27.02 -13.45
CA GLY A 108 -32.99 -26.75 -13.84
C GLY A 108 -32.12 -26.30 -12.67
N SER A 109 -31.61 -27.27 -11.90
CA SER A 109 -30.48 -27.05 -11.01
C SER A 109 -29.30 -26.47 -11.82
N SER A 110 -28.95 -25.22 -11.57
CA SER A 110 -27.65 -24.67 -11.96
C SER A 110 -27.13 -23.84 -10.81
N SER A 111 -26.31 -24.50 -9.99
CA SER A 111 -25.48 -23.85 -8.98
C SER A 111 -24.50 -22.92 -9.69
N PHE A 112 -24.86 -21.64 -9.80
CA PHE A 112 -23.92 -20.58 -10.15
C PHE A 112 -23.34 -20.02 -8.85
N TYR A 113 -22.23 -20.61 -8.40
CA TYR A 113 -21.51 -20.16 -7.20
C TYR A 113 -20.83 -18.82 -7.50
N TYR A 114 -21.31 -17.74 -6.87
CA TYR A 114 -20.58 -16.47 -6.79
C TYR A 114 -19.55 -16.58 -5.66
N PRO A 115 -18.24 -16.58 -5.94
CA PRO A 115 -17.24 -16.63 -4.89
C PRO A 115 -17.18 -15.25 -4.22
N GLY A 116 -17.75 -15.11 -3.03
CA GLY A 116 -17.63 -13.87 -2.25
C GLY A 116 -18.66 -13.60 -1.17
N PHE A 117 -19.68 -14.45 -0.98
CA PHE A 117 -20.54 -14.34 0.20
C PHE A 117 -20.67 -15.72 0.86
N GLU A 118 -19.97 -15.89 1.97
CA GLU A 118 -20.31 -16.93 2.92
C GLU A 118 -21.68 -16.51 3.50
N THR A 119 -22.74 -17.21 3.12
CA THR A 119 -24.01 -17.09 3.82
C THR A 119 -23.81 -17.63 5.23
N ASN A 120 -23.59 -16.75 6.20
CA ASN A 120 -23.97 -17.04 7.58
C ASN A 120 -25.49 -17.22 7.57
N GLN A 121 -25.94 -18.46 7.43
CA GLN A 121 -27.26 -18.86 7.90
C GLN A 121 -27.20 -18.85 9.43
N GLU A 122 -27.33 -17.66 10.00
CA GLU A 122 -27.67 -17.51 11.41
C GLU A 122 -29.13 -17.96 11.52
N LYS A 123 -29.31 -19.20 11.95
CA LYS A 123 -30.56 -19.71 12.47
C LYS A 123 -30.81 -18.96 13.79
N ASP A 124 -31.49 -17.82 13.71
CA ASP A 124 -32.12 -17.26 14.89
C ASP A 124 -33.38 -18.10 15.18
N GLN A 125 -33.18 -19.07 16.06
CA GLN A 125 -34.21 -19.58 16.94
C GLN A 125 -34.43 -18.51 18.01
N GLU A 126 -35.46 -17.69 17.88
CA GLU A 126 -36.12 -17.03 19.01
C GLU A 126 -37.34 -17.91 19.31
N GLU A 127 -37.19 -18.97 20.11
CA GLU A 127 -37.40 -19.00 21.56
C GLU A 127 -38.71 -18.33 21.98
N GLU A 128 -39.63 -19.20 22.41
CA GLU A 128 -40.96 -18.91 22.91
C GLU A 128 -40.86 -18.05 24.17
N GLU A 129 -41.49 -16.87 24.16
CA GLU A 129 -41.84 -16.18 25.41
C GLU A 129 -43.00 -16.94 26.05
N GLU A 130 -42.68 -17.91 26.90
CA GLU A 130 -43.58 -18.40 27.95
C GLU A 130 -43.74 -17.25 28.96
N GLU A 131 -44.99 -16.82 29.17
CA GLU A 131 -45.34 -15.82 30.19
C GLU A 131 -45.03 -16.38 31.59
N ASP A 132 -44.15 -15.70 32.32
CA ASP A 132 -43.96 -15.87 33.75
C ASP A 132 -45.27 -15.57 34.50
N ASP A 133 -45.83 -16.56 35.18
CA ASP A 133 -46.71 -16.38 36.34
C ASP A 133 -46.40 -17.51 37.34
N ASP A 134 -45.18 -17.48 37.89
CA ASP A 134 -44.85 -18.19 39.13
C ASP A 134 -45.24 -17.28 40.31
N ASP A 135 -46.27 -17.68 41.06
CA ASP A 135 -46.27 -17.44 42.51
C ASP A 135 -46.82 -18.68 43.22
N ASP A 136 -45.95 -19.24 44.05
CA ASP A 136 -45.96 -20.58 44.62
C ASP A 136 -47.09 -20.89 45.63
N GLU A 137 -47.44 -22.17 45.61
CA GLU A 137 -47.97 -23.11 46.63
C GLU A 137 -48.28 -22.65 48.09
N ASP A 138 -49.52 -23.00 48.49
CA ASP A 138 -49.96 -23.71 49.72
C ASP A 138 -49.46 -23.32 51.14
N GLU A 139 -50.43 -22.96 52.00
CA GLU A 139 -50.58 -23.46 53.38
C GLU A 139 -52.05 -23.78 53.70
#